data_AF-A0A846BVD2-F1
#
_entry.id   AF-A0A846BVD2-F1
#
_cell.length_a   1.000
_cell.length_b   1.000
_cell.length_c   1.000
_cell.angle_alpha   90.00
_cell.angle_beta   90.00
_cell.angle_gamma   90.00
#
_symmetry.space_group_name_H-M   'P 1'
#
loop_
_entity.id
_entity.type
_entity.pdbx_description
1 polymer ?
#
loop_
_entity_poly.entity_id
_entity_poly.type
_entity_poly.pdbx_seq_one_letter_code
_entity_poly.pdbx_strand_id
1 'polypeptide(L)'
;MSSDRLRQVERNLTRLRQQLAGKEDTLVTIAPEEQVRIEQQIDDLKAKIQRFEGEYWQILADESETVAILEPLPEVVVAEIVEKAGQLQTSQQYSDEVLEWLQKIYAKVSQLETTAAAKLKGVLSLMPPFVNLSYEAELDTESFLRTHFPTFTKWAKNLAKKS
;
A
#
# COMPACT_ATOMS: atom_id res chain seq x y z
N MET A 1 -11.06 0.53 -19.71
CA MET A 1 -9.72 -0.10 -19.75
C MET A 1 -9.10 -0.11 -18.35
N SER A 2 -8.84 1.05 -17.74
CA SER A 2 -8.22 1.14 -16.40
C SER A 2 -9.05 0.50 -15.28
N SER A 3 -10.35 0.85 -15.18
CA SER A 3 -11.27 0.28 -14.18
C SER A 3 -11.42 -1.25 -14.25
N ASP A 4 -11.50 -1.84 -15.46
CA ASP A 4 -11.60 -3.30 -15.63
C ASP A 4 -10.30 -4.01 -15.21
N ARG A 5 -9.15 -3.39 -15.50
CA ARG A 5 -7.85 -3.92 -15.09
C ARG A 5 -7.69 -3.82 -13.58
N LEU A 6 -8.06 -2.70 -12.98
CA LEU A 6 -8.04 -2.50 -11.53
C LEU A 6 -8.86 -3.57 -10.80
N ARG A 7 -10.10 -3.81 -11.25
CA ARG A 7 -10.96 -4.89 -10.72
C ARG A 7 -10.36 -6.29 -10.89
N GLN A 8 -9.60 -6.52 -11.96
CA GLN A 8 -8.90 -7.80 -12.14
C GLN A 8 -7.72 -7.93 -11.17
N VAL A 9 -6.95 -6.86 -10.97
CA VAL A 9 -5.84 -6.81 -10.01
C VAL A 9 -6.35 -7.04 -8.58
N GLU A 10 -7.44 -6.37 -8.18
CA GLU A 10 -8.06 -6.56 -6.85
C GLU A 10 -8.53 -8.00 -6.61
N ARG A 11 -9.16 -8.62 -7.62
CA ARG A 11 -9.56 -10.05 -7.55
C ARG A 11 -8.36 -10.97 -7.43
N ASN A 12 -7.28 -10.68 -8.16
CA ASN A 12 -6.05 -11.45 -8.08
C ASN A 12 -5.40 -11.31 -6.70
N LEU A 13 -5.31 -10.09 -6.15
CA LEU A 13 -4.77 -9.84 -4.82
C LEU A 13 -5.56 -10.57 -3.73
N THR A 14 -6.89 -10.49 -3.79
CA THR A 14 -7.76 -11.19 -2.82
C THR A 14 -7.51 -12.70 -2.86
N ARG A 15 -7.48 -13.28 -4.06
CA ARG A 15 -7.22 -14.72 -4.24
C ARG A 15 -5.83 -15.12 -3.73
N LEU A 16 -4.80 -14.34 -4.05
CA LEU A 16 -3.42 -14.64 -3.64
C LEU A 16 -3.25 -14.53 -2.12
N ARG A 17 -3.85 -13.52 -1.48
CA ARG A 17 -3.83 -13.37 -0.02
C ARG A 17 -4.56 -14.51 0.68
N GLN A 18 -5.68 -14.97 0.13
CA GLN A 18 -6.37 -16.15 0.66
C GLN A 18 -5.50 -17.41 0.54
N GLN A 19 -4.77 -17.57 -0.56
CA GLN A 19 -3.81 -18.68 -0.73
C GLN A 19 -2.64 -18.56 0.23
N LEU A 20 -2.13 -17.36 0.47
CA LEU A 20 -1.04 -17.09 1.40
C LEU A 20 -1.46 -17.48 2.83
N ALA A 21 -2.57 -16.96 3.32
CA ALA A 21 -3.09 -17.27 4.65
C ALA A 21 -3.30 -18.78 4.85
N GLY A 22 -3.90 -19.46 3.86
CA GLY A 22 -4.08 -20.91 3.94
C GLY A 22 -2.76 -21.69 4.00
N LYS A 23 -1.69 -21.21 3.37
CA LYS A 23 -0.36 -21.83 3.45
C LYS A 23 0.33 -21.54 4.78
N GLU A 24 0.23 -20.31 5.28
CA GLU A 24 0.73 -19.93 6.60
C GLU A 24 0.06 -20.77 7.70
N ASP A 25 -1.27 -20.95 7.64
CA ASP A 25 -2.01 -21.83 8.55
C ASP A 25 -1.55 -23.30 8.44
N THR A 26 -1.30 -23.76 7.21
CA THR A 26 -0.81 -25.13 6.98
C THR A 26 0.57 -25.34 7.60
N LEU A 27 1.45 -24.34 7.51
CA LEU A 27 2.84 -24.41 8.01
C LEU A 27 2.90 -24.71 9.52
N VAL A 28 1.89 -24.28 10.29
CA VAL A 28 1.79 -24.51 11.74
C VAL A 28 1.55 -25.99 12.08
N THR A 29 0.94 -26.77 11.18
CA THR A 29 0.49 -28.15 11.48
C THR A 29 1.15 -29.22 10.61
N ILE A 30 1.85 -28.81 9.55
CA ILE A 30 2.45 -29.73 8.58
C ILE A 30 3.68 -30.45 9.15
N ALA A 31 3.97 -31.63 8.60
CA ALA A 31 5.14 -32.40 8.95
C ALA A 31 6.44 -31.65 8.56
N PRO A 32 7.53 -31.76 9.35
CA PRO A 32 8.78 -31.03 9.10
C PRO A 32 9.36 -31.23 7.70
N GLU A 33 9.19 -32.42 7.11
CA GLU A 33 9.72 -32.74 5.79
C GLU A 33 9.06 -31.94 4.67
N GLU A 34 7.84 -31.44 4.89
CA GLU A 34 7.11 -30.63 3.93
C GLU A 34 7.17 -29.13 4.22
N GLN A 35 7.71 -28.69 5.36
CA GLN A 35 7.78 -27.28 5.77
C GLN A 35 8.53 -26.42 4.74
N VAL A 36 9.73 -26.86 4.34
CA VAL A 36 10.57 -26.14 3.36
C VAL A 36 9.83 -25.90 2.03
N ARG A 37 9.04 -26.89 1.58
CA ARG A 37 8.24 -26.75 0.35
C ARG A 37 7.14 -25.70 0.51
N ILE A 38 6.49 -25.64 1.67
CA ILE A 38 5.44 -24.66 1.94
C ILE A 38 6.03 -23.25 2.11
N GLU A 39 7.17 -23.11 2.79
CA GLU A 39 7.91 -21.85 2.91
C GLU A 39 8.26 -21.26 1.54
N GLN A 40 8.84 -22.06 0.65
CA GLN A 40 9.14 -21.62 -0.72
C GLN A 40 7.89 -21.17 -1.48
N GLN A 41 6.76 -21.86 -1.30
CA GLN A 41 5.49 -21.47 -1.92
C GLN A 41 4.91 -20.18 -1.32
N ILE A 42 5.14 -19.92 -0.04
CA ILE A 42 4.77 -18.67 0.63
C ILE A 42 5.58 -17.52 0.04
N ASP A 43 6.89 -17.69 -0.13
CA ASP A 43 7.77 -16.66 -0.71
C ASP A 43 7.38 -16.34 -2.16
N ASP A 44 7.11 -17.37 -2.97
CA ASP A 44 6.58 -17.22 -4.33
C ASP A 44 5.25 -16.46 -4.37
N LEU A 45 4.37 -16.67 -3.39
CA LEU A 45 3.10 -15.96 -3.28
C LEU A 45 3.33 -14.50 -2.88
N LYS A 46 4.19 -14.23 -1.91
CA LYS A 46 4.55 -12.86 -1.48
C LYS A 46 5.10 -12.05 -2.65
N ALA A 47 6.02 -12.61 -3.44
CA ALA A 47 6.55 -11.96 -4.64
C ALA A 47 5.46 -11.66 -5.70
N LYS A 48 4.49 -12.58 -5.87
CA LYS A 48 3.34 -12.34 -6.76
C LYS A 48 2.42 -11.24 -6.23
N ILE A 49 2.16 -11.22 -4.92
CA ILE A 49 1.33 -10.19 -4.27
C ILE A 49 1.99 -8.83 -4.45
N GLN A 50 3.28 -8.70 -4.13
CA GLN A 50 4.07 -7.48 -4.34
C GLN A 50 3.89 -6.91 -5.74
N ARG A 51 4.03 -7.75 -6.77
CA ARG A 51 3.86 -7.33 -8.17
C ARG A 51 2.47 -6.76 -8.46
N PHE A 52 1.42 -7.41 -7.95
CA PHE A 52 0.05 -6.94 -8.15
C PHE A 52 -0.28 -5.71 -7.29
N GLU A 53 0.34 -5.55 -6.11
CA GLU A 53 0.19 -4.34 -5.30
C GLU A 53 0.86 -3.14 -5.96
N GLY A 54 2.07 -3.31 -6.50
CA GLY A 54 2.74 -2.27 -7.27
C GLY A 54 1.89 -1.82 -8.47
N GLU A 55 1.31 -2.79 -9.19
CA GLU A 55 0.38 -2.50 -10.30
C GLU A 55 -0.89 -1.78 -9.83
N TYR A 56 -1.49 -2.22 -8.72
CA TYR A 56 -2.68 -1.59 -8.14
C TYR A 56 -2.44 -0.11 -7.84
N TRP A 57 -1.32 0.20 -7.17
CA TRP A 57 -0.98 1.58 -6.83
C TRP A 57 -0.58 2.41 -8.05
N GLN A 58 0.02 1.79 -9.07
CA GLN A 58 0.33 2.48 -10.32
C GLN A 58 -0.94 2.92 -11.03
N ILE A 59 -1.91 2.01 -11.17
CA ILE A 59 -3.21 2.32 -11.78
C ILE A 59 -3.90 3.46 -11.02
N LEU A 60 -3.88 3.43 -9.68
CA LEU A 60 -4.46 4.50 -8.88
C LEU A 60 -3.75 5.84 -9.03
N ALA A 61 -2.42 5.84 -9.15
CA ALA A 61 -1.66 7.05 -9.40
C ALA A 61 -2.08 7.67 -10.74
N ASP A 62 -2.10 6.87 -11.81
CA ASP A 62 -2.48 7.29 -13.16
C ASP A 62 -3.94 7.80 -13.22
N GLU A 63 -4.87 7.08 -12.59
CA GLU A 63 -6.28 7.48 -12.52
C GLU A 63 -6.47 8.77 -11.73
N SER A 64 -5.71 8.95 -10.63
CA SER A 64 -5.80 10.15 -9.80
C SER A 64 -5.44 11.42 -10.55
N GLU A 65 -4.62 11.35 -11.61
CA GLU A 65 -4.31 12.51 -12.45
C GLU A 65 -5.57 13.01 -13.17
N THR A 66 -6.40 12.08 -13.65
CA THR A 66 -7.60 12.37 -14.46
C THR A 66 -8.85 12.68 -13.64
N VAL A 67 -8.96 12.14 -12.42
CA VAL A 67 -10.13 12.31 -11.57
C VAL A 67 -10.06 13.63 -10.78
N ALA A 68 -11.18 14.37 -10.77
CA ALA A 68 -11.35 15.52 -9.90
C ALA A 68 -11.63 15.04 -8.47
N ILE A 69 -10.67 15.27 -7.57
CA ILE A 69 -10.81 14.97 -6.15
C ILE A 69 -11.46 16.20 -5.48
N LEU A 70 -12.71 16.05 -5.03
CA LEU A 70 -13.46 17.13 -4.40
C LEU A 70 -13.16 17.23 -2.90
N GLU A 71 -12.96 18.46 -2.44
CA GLU A 71 -12.84 18.81 -1.02
C GLU A 71 -14.20 18.67 -0.29
N PRO A 72 -14.24 18.38 1.03
CA PRO A 72 -13.15 18.46 2.04
C PRO A 72 -12.53 17.11 2.43
N LEU A 73 -12.96 16.01 1.80
CA LEU A 73 -12.52 14.67 2.18
C LEU A 73 -10.98 14.48 2.12
N PRO A 74 -10.26 15.10 1.15
CA PRO A 74 -8.80 15.12 1.13
C PRO A 74 -8.13 15.79 2.33
N GLU A 75 -8.70 16.84 2.91
CA GLU A 75 -8.10 17.55 4.06
C GLU A 75 -7.97 16.63 5.27
N VAL A 76 -9.00 15.83 5.55
CA VAL A 76 -9.01 14.85 6.65
C VAL A 76 -7.93 13.78 6.43
N VAL A 77 -7.78 13.31 5.20
CA VAL A 77 -6.77 12.29 4.85
C VAL A 77 -5.37 12.88 4.96
N VAL A 78 -5.15 14.11 4.49
CA VAL A 78 -3.87 14.81 4.63
C VAL A 78 -3.50 15.00 6.10
N ALA A 79 -4.46 15.39 6.95
CA ALA A 79 -4.23 15.54 8.38
C ALA A 79 -3.79 14.24 9.05
N GLU A 80 -4.44 13.10 8.73
CA GLU A 80 -4.02 11.78 9.20
C GLU A 80 -2.59 11.47 8.77
N ILE A 81 -2.27 11.68 7.48
CA ILE A 81 -0.92 11.39 6.96
C ILE A 81 0.14 12.24 7.67
N VAL A 82 -0.11 13.53 7.86
CA VAL A 82 0.83 14.43 8.57
C VAL A 82 1.07 13.95 9.99
N GLU A 83 0.00 13.65 10.74
CA GLU A 83 0.11 13.21 12.13
C GLU A 83 0.85 11.87 12.23
N LYS A 84 0.43 10.87 11.45
CA LYS A 84 0.93 9.51 11.55
C LYS A 84 2.32 9.35 10.96
N ALA A 85 2.61 9.98 9.82
CA ALA A 85 3.97 9.97 9.26
C ALA A 85 4.95 10.69 10.20
N GLY A 86 4.54 11.80 10.84
CA GLY A 86 5.36 12.48 11.84
C GLY A 86 5.66 11.60 13.07
N GLN A 87 4.67 10.86 13.56
CA GLN A 87 4.86 9.90 14.67
C GLN A 87 5.82 8.76 14.28
N LEU A 88 5.61 8.15 13.11
CA LEU A 88 6.38 6.98 12.67
C LEU A 88 7.84 7.30 12.36
N GLN A 89 8.15 8.53 11.93
CA GLN A 89 9.53 8.98 11.72
C GLN A 89 10.39 8.96 12.98
N THR A 90 9.77 9.00 14.16
CA THR A 90 10.49 8.92 15.44
C THR A 90 10.62 7.48 15.95
N SER A 91 10.02 6.51 15.25
CA SER A 91 10.09 5.10 15.60
C SER A 91 11.40 4.47 15.08
N GLN A 92 12.07 3.71 15.94
CA GLN A 92 13.25 2.90 15.58
C GLN A 92 12.86 1.51 15.05
N GLN A 93 11.56 1.25 14.86
CA GLN A 93 11.05 -0.07 14.47
C GLN A 93 11.24 -0.37 12.97
N TYR A 94 11.44 0.65 12.14
CA TYR A 94 11.49 0.54 10.68
C TYR A 94 12.90 0.79 10.15
N SER A 95 13.22 0.21 9.00
CA SER A 95 14.49 0.45 8.32
C SER A 95 14.63 1.92 7.88
N ASP A 96 15.88 2.37 7.75
CA ASP A 96 16.20 3.74 7.32
C ASP A 96 15.53 4.10 5.99
N GLU A 97 15.43 3.14 5.06
CA GLU A 97 14.79 3.34 3.76
C GLU A 97 13.27 3.56 3.89
N VAL A 98 12.58 2.80 4.76
CA VAL A 98 11.16 3.00 5.04
C VAL A 98 10.92 4.34 5.70
N LEU A 99 11.81 4.75 6.62
CA LEU A 99 11.78 6.06 7.26
C LEU A 99 12.00 7.20 6.27
N GLU A 100 12.94 7.05 5.32
CA GLU A 100 13.17 8.04 4.25
C GLU A 100 11.92 8.21 3.37
N TRP A 101 11.22 7.12 3.06
CA TRP A 101 9.96 7.19 2.32
C TRP A 101 8.84 7.86 3.11
N LEU A 102 8.72 7.58 4.41
CA LEU A 102 7.78 8.28 5.28
C LEU A 102 8.08 9.78 5.38
N GLN A 103 9.36 10.17 5.34
CA GLN A 103 9.77 11.58 5.25
C GLN A 103 9.37 12.19 3.91
N LYS A 104 9.56 11.49 2.78
CA LYS A 104 9.11 11.95 1.45
C LYS A 104 7.60 12.17 1.41
N ILE A 105 6.83 11.22 1.95
CA ILE A 105 5.37 11.34 2.07
C ILE A 105 5.00 12.55 2.92
N TYR A 106 5.59 12.68 4.12
CA TYR A 106 5.36 13.81 5.02
C TYR A 106 5.70 15.15 4.36
N ALA A 107 6.86 15.26 3.71
CA ALA A 107 7.27 16.46 2.99
C ALA A 107 6.26 16.80 1.88
N LYS A 108 5.75 15.79 1.17
CA LYS A 108 4.78 15.99 0.08
C LYS A 108 3.44 16.53 0.58
N VAL A 109 2.92 16.01 1.70
CA VAL A 109 1.68 16.53 2.30
C VAL A 109 1.86 17.86 3.05
N SER A 110 3.10 18.17 3.44
CA SER A 110 3.44 19.42 4.12
C SER A 110 3.75 20.57 3.16
N GLN A 111 3.74 20.35 1.84
CA GLN A 111 3.94 21.41 0.86
C GLN A 111 2.90 22.52 1.06
N LEU A 112 3.37 23.75 1.25
CA LEU A 112 2.52 24.93 1.34
C LEU A 112 1.90 25.23 -0.04
N GLU A 113 0.75 25.92 -0.06
CA GLU A 113 0.09 26.44 -1.27
C GLU A 113 -0.55 25.42 -2.24
N THR A 114 -0.44 24.12 -1.96
CA THR A 114 -1.13 23.07 -2.72
C THR A 114 -2.44 22.66 -2.05
N THR A 115 -3.49 22.40 -2.85
CA THR A 115 -4.76 21.87 -2.33
C THR A 115 -4.57 20.49 -1.71
N ALA A 116 -5.42 20.09 -0.77
CA ALA A 116 -5.33 18.77 -0.15
C ALA A 116 -5.47 17.65 -1.19
N ALA A 117 -6.35 17.83 -2.19
CA ALA A 117 -6.39 16.99 -3.38
C ALA A 117 -5.03 16.82 -4.08
N ALA A 118 -4.30 17.91 -4.36
CA ALA A 118 -3.02 17.87 -5.06
C ALA A 118 -1.94 17.15 -4.22
N LYS A 119 -1.96 17.35 -2.89
CA LYS A 119 -1.09 16.65 -1.96
C LYS A 119 -1.30 15.14 -2.02
N LEU A 120 -2.55 14.69 -2.01
CA LEU A 120 -2.86 13.26 -2.09
C LEU A 120 -2.50 12.62 -3.42
N LYS A 121 -2.64 13.32 -4.56
CA LYS A 121 -2.11 12.83 -5.85
C LYS A 121 -0.60 12.60 -5.78
N GLY A 122 0.10 13.54 -5.14
CA GLY A 122 1.52 13.41 -4.86
C GLY A 122 1.85 12.17 -4.03
N VAL A 123 1.07 11.89 -2.98
CA VAL A 123 1.24 10.68 -2.17
C VAL A 123 0.94 9.42 -2.97
N LEU A 124 -0.12 9.38 -3.79
CA LEU A 124 -0.41 8.23 -4.64
C LEU A 124 0.73 7.91 -5.62
N SER A 125 1.37 8.93 -6.18
CA SER A 125 2.53 8.78 -7.06
C SER A 125 3.76 8.19 -6.35
N LEU A 126 3.83 8.34 -5.03
CA LEU A 126 4.89 7.81 -4.17
C LEU A 126 4.61 6.35 -3.74
N MET A 127 3.39 5.83 -3.92
CA MET A 127 3.03 4.50 -3.45
C MET A 127 3.68 3.33 -4.23
N PRO A 128 3.70 3.30 -5.58
CA PRO A 128 4.24 2.15 -6.30
C PRO A 128 5.72 1.85 -5.93
N PRO A 129 6.61 2.86 -5.84
CA PRO A 129 7.97 2.60 -5.40
C PRO A 129 8.06 2.24 -3.89
N PHE A 130 7.21 2.81 -3.04
CA PHE A 130 7.15 2.44 -1.62
C PHE A 130 6.75 0.97 -1.42
N VAL A 131 5.83 0.46 -2.24
CA VAL A 131 5.44 -0.96 -2.22
C VAL A 131 6.68 -1.82 -2.46
N ASN A 132 7.44 -1.55 -3.53
CA ASN A 132 8.63 -2.34 -3.83
C ASN A 132 9.62 -2.35 -2.66
N LEU A 133 9.90 -1.18 -2.09
CA LEU A 133 10.78 -1.01 -0.95
C LEU A 133 10.29 -1.75 0.30
N SER A 134 9.00 -1.67 0.60
CA SER A 134 8.46 -2.30 1.81
C SER A 134 8.67 -3.81 1.80
N TYR A 135 8.53 -4.48 0.66
CA TYR A 135 8.80 -5.92 0.58
C TYR A 135 10.29 -6.26 0.68
N GLU A 136 11.20 -5.41 0.19
CA GLU A 136 12.65 -5.56 0.43
C GLU A 136 12.98 -5.46 1.93
N ALA A 137 12.22 -4.66 2.67
CA ALA A 137 12.28 -4.54 4.12
C ALA A 137 11.37 -5.54 4.87
N GLU A 138 10.89 -6.60 4.20
CA GLU A 138 9.99 -7.64 4.74
C GLU A 138 8.68 -7.10 5.36
N LEU A 139 8.25 -5.94 4.91
CA LEU A 139 7.09 -5.21 5.40
C LEU A 139 5.92 -5.34 4.41
N ASP A 140 4.83 -5.95 4.86
CA ASP A 140 3.56 -6.00 4.11
C ASP A 140 2.98 -4.59 3.98
N THR A 141 3.04 -4.02 2.77
CA THR A 141 2.62 -2.66 2.49
C THR A 141 1.15 -2.43 2.82
N GLU A 142 0.25 -3.36 2.46
CA GLU A 142 -1.18 -3.16 2.68
C GLU A 142 -1.49 -3.22 4.18
N SER A 143 -0.91 -4.19 4.90
CA SER A 143 -1.10 -4.32 6.33
C SER A 143 -0.58 -3.09 7.08
N PHE A 144 0.59 -2.59 6.68
CA PHE A 144 1.17 -1.37 7.22
C PHE A 144 0.26 -0.16 7.01
N LEU A 145 -0.19 0.08 5.77
CA LEU A 145 -1.05 1.22 5.44
C LEU A 145 -2.40 1.13 6.14
N ARG A 146 -2.99 -0.07 6.23
CA ARG A 146 -4.27 -0.28 6.93
C ARG A 146 -4.15 0.01 8.42
N THR A 147 -3.00 -0.31 9.02
CA THR A 147 -2.75 -0.14 10.45
C THR A 147 -2.43 1.30 10.80
N HIS A 148 -1.59 1.96 10.00
CA HIS A 148 -1.08 3.29 10.31
C HIS A 148 -1.82 4.44 9.63
N PHE A 149 -2.42 4.19 8.47
CA PHE A 149 -3.12 5.19 7.64
C PHE A 149 -4.49 4.66 7.17
N PRO A 150 -5.41 4.30 8.10
CA PRO A 150 -6.68 3.68 7.76
C PRO A 150 -7.60 4.59 6.93
N THR A 151 -7.58 5.90 7.12
CA THR A 151 -8.42 6.85 6.38
C THR A 151 -7.92 7.01 4.95
N PHE A 152 -6.60 7.15 4.76
CA PHE A 152 -5.95 7.11 3.46
C PHE A 152 -6.25 5.82 2.70
N THR A 153 -6.14 4.67 3.36
CA THR A 153 -6.39 3.36 2.74
C THR A 153 -7.84 3.24 2.27
N LYS A 154 -8.81 3.68 3.09
CA LYS A 154 -10.23 3.71 2.71
C LYS A 154 -10.49 4.68 1.55
N TRP A 155 -9.86 5.85 1.58
CA TRP A 155 -9.98 6.85 0.52
C TRP A 155 -9.44 6.33 -0.82
N ALA A 156 -8.25 5.74 -0.84
CA ALA A 156 -7.66 5.14 -2.04
C ALA A 156 -8.55 4.02 -2.63
N LYS A 157 -9.15 3.18 -1.78
CA LYS A 157 -10.13 2.17 -2.21
C LYS A 157 -11.43 2.77 -2.77
N ASN A 158 -11.83 3.95 -2.30
CA ASN A 158 -13.01 4.64 -2.83
C ASN A 158 -12.72 5.35 -4.16
N LEU A 159 -11.48 5.82 -4.35
CA LEU A 159 -11.02 6.29 -5.66
C LEU A 159 -11.10 5.18 -6.71
N ALA A 160 -10.60 3.98 -6.40
CA ALA A 160 -10.66 2.80 -7.25
C ALA A 160 -12.08 2.42 -7.74
N LYS A 161 -13.11 2.81 -6.99
CA LYS A 161 -14.51 2.49 -7.30
C LYS A 161 -15.19 3.54 -8.16
N LYS A 162 -14.61 4.74 -8.24
CA LYS A 162 -15.17 5.89 -8.96
C LYS A 162 -14.51 6.10 -10.33
N SER A 163 -13.41 5.40 -10.62
CA SER A 163 -12.76 5.30 -11.92
C SER A 163 -13.30 4.17 -12.79
#